data_AF-A0A413SG86-F1
#
_entry.id   AF-A0A413SG86-F1
#
_cell.length_a   1.000
_cell.length_b   1.000
_cell.length_c   1.000
_cell.angle_alpha   90.00
_cell.angle_beta   90.00
_cell.angle_gamma   90.00
#
_symmetry.space_group_name_H-M   'P 1'
#
loop_
_entity.id
_entity.type
_entity.pdbx_description
1 polymer ?
#
loop_
_entity_poly.entity_id
_entity_poly.type
_entity_poly.pdbx_seq_one_letter_code
_entity_poly.pdbx_strand_id
1 'polypeptide(L)'
;MNYEEAKQRSDYKFSVNIPEYLLAELKADWLNSFCENGDPERGAAVLEIGYVDIELNIFAENQVARMSDSENHRPVLNYFCCIKHGDKDDDWESDDYICETSVNWNDSGWRYQLEHDMLEKLDQYVKRKGYSYDNPN
;
A
#
# COMPACT_ATOMS: atom_id res chain seq x y z
N MET A 1 -4.58 9.67 14.53
CA MET A 1 -3.36 10.46 14.35
C MET A 1 -3.49 11.25 13.07
N ASN A 2 -3.22 12.54 13.11
CA ASN A 2 -3.17 13.36 11.88
C ASN A 2 -1.75 13.35 11.27
N TYR A 3 -1.61 13.92 10.07
CA TYR A 3 -0.35 13.95 9.35
C TYR A 3 0.79 14.64 10.09
N GLU A 4 0.54 15.83 10.65
CA GLU A 4 1.58 16.56 11.37
C GLU A 4 2.04 15.79 12.62
N GLU A 5 1.12 15.19 13.37
CA GLU A 5 1.45 14.33 14.52
C GLU A 5 2.30 13.12 14.11
N ALA A 6 1.90 12.44 13.03
CA ALA A 6 2.60 11.25 12.54
C ALA A 6 4.03 11.58 12.10
N LYS A 7 4.23 12.69 11.38
CA LYS A 7 5.55 13.14 10.90
C LYS A 7 6.52 13.52 12.01
N GLN A 8 6.04 13.80 13.23
CA GLN A 8 6.91 14.06 14.38
C GLN A 8 7.37 12.79 15.09
N ARG A 9 6.83 11.62 14.75
CA ARG A 9 7.26 10.37 15.38
C ARG A 9 8.62 9.92 14.83
N SER A 10 9.48 9.44 15.73
CA SER A 10 10.80 8.93 15.36
C SER A 10 10.75 7.59 14.59
N ASP A 11 9.64 6.87 14.69
CA ASP A 11 9.39 5.59 14.03
C ASP A 11 8.56 5.71 12.75
N TYR A 12 8.24 6.93 12.30
CA TYR A 12 7.55 7.16 11.04
C TYR A 12 8.49 6.89 9.86
N LYS A 13 8.14 5.94 9.00
CA LYS A 13 8.91 5.63 7.78
C LYS A 13 7.98 5.50 6.59
N PHE A 14 8.19 6.33 5.58
CA PHE A 14 7.52 6.22 4.29
C PHE A 14 8.53 5.88 3.20
N SER A 15 8.31 4.76 2.51
CA SER A 15 9.13 4.30 1.40
C SER A 15 8.28 4.09 0.15
N VAL A 16 8.90 4.30 -1.01
CA VAL A 16 8.29 4.00 -2.31
C VAL A 16 9.28 3.18 -3.09
N ASN A 17 8.85 1.98 -3.46
CA ASN A 17 9.66 0.93 -4.06
C ASN A 17 9.28 0.67 -5.53
N ILE A 18 8.50 1.57 -6.14
CA ILE A 18 8.07 1.46 -7.54
C ILE A 18 9.27 1.65 -8.48
N PRO A 19 9.67 0.64 -9.27
CA PRO A 19 10.72 0.79 -10.26
C PRO A 19 10.28 1.67 -11.43
N GLU A 20 11.24 2.29 -12.13
CA GLU A 20 10.95 3.28 -13.19
C GLU A 20 10.05 2.71 -14.31
N TYR A 21 10.23 1.44 -14.68
CA TYR A 21 9.42 0.81 -15.72
C TYR A 21 7.95 0.68 -15.29
N LEU A 22 7.71 0.28 -14.04
CA LEU A 22 6.36 0.13 -13.50
C LEU A 22 5.69 1.50 -13.34
N LEU A 23 6.44 2.52 -12.93
CA LEU A 23 5.91 3.89 -12.88
C LEU A 23 5.49 4.39 -14.28
N ALA A 24 6.23 4.02 -15.33
CA ALA A 24 5.84 4.35 -16.71
C ALA A 24 4.55 3.63 -17.13
N GLU A 25 4.39 2.36 -16.78
CA GLU A 25 3.17 1.57 -17.03
C GLU A 25 1.95 2.10 -16.27
N LEU A 26 2.13 2.47 -15.00
CA LEU A 26 1.09 3.09 -14.15
C LEU A 26 0.62 4.43 -14.72
N LYS A 27 1.53 5.25 -15.26
CA LYS A 27 1.18 6.50 -15.95
C LYS A 27 0.41 6.28 -17.25
N ALA A 28 0.67 5.15 -17.91
CA ALA A 28 -0.01 4.72 -19.13
C ALA A 28 -1.34 3.99 -18.88
N ASP A 29 -1.68 3.71 -17.61
CA ASP A 29 -2.88 2.97 -17.19
C ASP A 29 -2.93 1.54 -17.78
N TRP A 30 -1.76 0.91 -17.95
CA TRP A 30 -1.65 -0.43 -18.54
C TRP A 30 -0.36 -1.17 -18.13
N LEU A 31 -0.49 -2.31 -17.45
CA LEU A 31 0.60 -3.09 -16.87
C LEU A 31 1.11 -4.19 -17.82
N ASN A 32 1.98 -3.83 -18.77
CA ASN A 32 2.56 -4.80 -19.71
C ASN A 32 3.49 -5.82 -19.05
N SER A 33 4.05 -5.49 -17.88
CA SER A 33 4.96 -6.35 -17.13
C SER A 33 4.25 -7.44 -16.31
N PHE A 34 2.93 -7.38 -16.20
CA PHE A 34 2.11 -8.28 -15.40
C PHE A 34 1.46 -9.37 -16.26
N CYS A 35 1.12 -10.51 -15.66
CA CYS A 35 0.34 -11.56 -16.30
C CYS A 35 -0.65 -12.19 -15.30
N GLU A 36 -1.73 -12.78 -15.82
CA GLU A 36 -2.87 -13.28 -15.03
C GLU A 36 -2.47 -14.19 -13.85
N ASN A 37 -1.50 -15.09 -14.05
CA ASN A 37 -1.03 -16.03 -13.01
C ASN A 37 0.32 -15.60 -12.39
N GLY A 38 0.75 -14.36 -12.64
CA GLY A 38 1.96 -13.79 -12.08
C GLY A 38 1.75 -13.26 -10.67
N ASP A 39 2.86 -12.97 -9.98
CA ASP A 39 2.81 -12.26 -8.71
C ASP A 39 2.38 -10.79 -8.91
N PRO A 40 1.59 -10.22 -7.98
CA PRO A 40 1.40 -8.78 -7.93
C PRO A 40 2.67 -8.09 -7.41
N GLU A 41 2.80 -6.79 -7.67
CA GLU A 41 3.81 -5.97 -7.01
C GLU A 41 3.31 -5.62 -5.59
N ARG A 42 3.90 -6.25 -4.59
CA ARG A 42 3.56 -6.02 -3.17
C ARG A 42 4.52 -5.00 -2.54
N GLY A 43 4.03 -4.19 -1.62
CA GLY A 43 4.87 -3.19 -0.94
C GLY A 43 5.42 -2.11 -1.89
N ALA A 44 4.70 -1.80 -2.97
CA ALA A 44 5.09 -0.80 -3.96
C ALA A 44 5.29 0.59 -3.30
N ALA A 45 4.54 0.86 -2.24
CA ALA A 45 4.85 1.86 -1.24
C ALA A 45 4.52 1.30 0.15
N VAL A 46 5.28 1.69 1.18
CA VAL A 46 5.06 1.24 2.56
C VAL A 46 5.14 2.44 3.49
N LEU A 47 4.13 2.60 4.34
CA LEU A 47 4.13 3.52 5.47
C LEU A 47 4.08 2.71 6.77
N GLU A 48 5.20 2.70 7.49
CA GLU A 48 5.37 2.04 8.79
C GLU A 48 5.32 3.10 9.90
N ILE A 49 4.54 2.82 10.95
CA ILE A 49 4.51 3.61 12.18
C ILE A 49 4.41 2.64 13.37
N GLY A 50 5.51 2.47 14.10
CA GLY A 50 5.53 1.63 15.29
C GLY A 50 5.24 0.15 15.00
N TYR A 51 4.09 -0.35 15.44
CA TYR A 51 3.70 -1.77 15.34
C TYR A 51 2.66 -2.07 14.24
N VAL A 52 2.47 -1.13 13.32
CA VAL A 52 1.56 -1.28 12.18
C VAL A 52 2.17 -0.67 10.92
N ASP A 53 1.87 -1.25 9.78
CA ASP A 53 2.14 -0.66 8.49
C ASP A 53 0.93 -0.70 7.56
N ILE A 54 1.02 0.09 6.49
CA ILE A 54 0.16 -0.01 5.33
C ILE A 54 1.03 -0.09 4.09
N GLU A 55 0.73 -1.04 3.23
CA GLU A 55 1.38 -1.29 1.96
C GLU A 55 0.43 -0.95 0.81
N LEU A 56 0.97 -0.36 -0.26
CA LEU A 56 0.30 -0.28 -1.56
C LEU A 56 0.68 -1.51 -2.38
N ASN A 57 -0.29 -2.37 -2.66
CA ASN A 57 -0.15 -3.51 -3.56
C ASN A 57 -0.78 -3.19 -4.91
N ILE A 58 -0.10 -3.58 -5.98
CA ILE A 58 -0.48 -3.30 -7.37
C ILE A 58 -0.72 -4.63 -8.07
N PHE A 59 -1.90 -4.73 -8.69
CA PHE A 59 -2.34 -5.87 -9.48
C PHE A 59 -2.71 -5.39 -10.88
N ALA A 60 -2.77 -6.30 -11.84
CA ALA A 60 -3.54 -6.13 -13.06
C ALA A 60 -4.98 -6.64 -12.86
N GLU A 61 -5.95 -6.08 -13.59
CA GLU A 61 -7.36 -6.53 -13.57
C GLU A 61 -7.52 -8.04 -13.79
N ASN A 62 -6.76 -8.62 -14.72
CA ASN A 62 -6.79 -10.06 -14.97
C ASN A 62 -6.29 -10.90 -13.79
N GLN A 63 -5.52 -10.36 -12.84
CA GLN A 63 -5.09 -11.08 -11.63
C GLN A 63 -6.15 -11.08 -10.51
N VAL A 64 -7.14 -10.16 -10.53
CA VAL A 64 -8.08 -9.99 -9.41
C VAL A 64 -9.37 -10.82 -9.53
N ALA A 65 -9.46 -11.76 -10.47
CA ALA A 65 -10.56 -12.74 -10.61
C ALA A 65 -11.99 -12.13 -10.67
N ARG A 66 -12.13 -10.84 -11.02
CA ARG A 66 -13.41 -10.13 -11.12
C ARG A 66 -14.01 -10.17 -12.52
N MET A 67 -13.18 -10.35 -13.54
CA MET A 67 -13.59 -10.38 -14.93
C MET A 67 -13.13 -11.66 -15.60
N SER A 68 -13.93 -12.17 -16.54
CA SER A 68 -13.53 -13.26 -17.45
C SER A 68 -12.58 -12.78 -18.56
N ASP A 69 -12.17 -11.52 -18.53
CA ASP A 69 -11.32 -10.89 -19.54
C ASP A 69 -9.85 -11.00 -19.10
N SER A 70 -9.21 -12.09 -19.51
CA SER A 70 -7.81 -12.37 -19.24
C SER A 70 -6.85 -11.34 -19.88
N GLU A 71 -7.32 -10.50 -20.80
CA GLU A 71 -6.51 -9.50 -21.51
C GLU A 71 -6.60 -8.10 -20.89
N ASN A 72 -7.34 -7.91 -19.79
CA ASN A 72 -7.41 -6.62 -19.11
C ASN A 72 -6.23 -6.43 -18.15
N HIS A 73 -5.27 -5.57 -18.51
CA HIS A 73 -4.09 -5.26 -17.71
C HIS A 73 -4.16 -3.88 -17.04
N ARG A 74 -5.36 -3.31 -16.87
CA ARG A 74 -5.51 -2.06 -16.11
C ARG A 74 -5.02 -2.25 -14.66
N PRO A 75 -4.31 -1.28 -14.08
CA PRO A 75 -3.86 -1.36 -12.70
C PRO A 75 -5.04 -1.39 -11.72
N VAL A 76 -4.97 -2.30 -10.74
CA VAL A 76 -5.82 -2.31 -9.56
C VAL A 76 -4.92 -2.10 -8.35
N LEU A 77 -5.19 -1.03 -7.59
CA LEU A 77 -4.40 -0.63 -6.45
C LEU A 77 -5.17 -0.97 -5.17
N ASN A 78 -4.52 -1.65 -4.23
CA ASN A 78 -5.10 -2.01 -2.95
C ASN A 78 -4.16 -1.68 -1.81
N TYR A 79 -4.72 -1.14 -0.73
CA TYR A 79 -3.99 -1.06 0.52
C TYR A 79 -4.10 -2.36 1.30
N PHE A 80 -2.97 -2.78 1.88
CA PHE A 80 -2.83 -3.96 2.72
C PHE A 80 -2.21 -3.57 4.05
N CYS A 81 -2.61 -4.18 5.16
CA CYS A 81 -2.07 -3.90 6.48
C CYS A 81 -1.26 -5.09 7.01
N CYS A 82 -0.07 -4.83 7.54
CA CYS A 82 0.62 -5.73 8.45
C CYS A 82 0.65 -5.15 9.85
N ILE A 83 0.71 -6.04 10.84
CA ILE A 83 0.81 -5.71 12.26
C ILE A 83 2.01 -6.43 12.87
N LYS A 84 2.55 -5.88 13.94
CA LYS A 84 3.72 -6.44 14.62
C LYS A 84 3.34 -6.98 16.00
N HIS A 85 3.66 -8.24 16.26
CA HIS A 85 3.33 -8.97 17.50
C HIS A 85 4.44 -8.93 18.57
N GLY A 86 5.55 -8.25 18.29
CA GLY A 86 6.68 -8.12 19.20
C GLY A 86 7.71 -7.10 18.70
N ASP A 87 8.86 -7.06 19.35
CA ASP A 87 9.89 -6.07 19.06
C ASP A 87 10.83 -6.47 17.91
N LYS A 88 10.83 -7.75 17.50
CA LYS A 88 11.76 -8.24 16.50
C LYS A 88 11.24 -8.03 15.09
N ASP A 89 12.15 -7.94 14.13
CA ASP A 89 11.81 -7.73 12.73
C ASP A 89 11.04 -8.90 12.10
N ASP A 90 11.14 -10.11 12.66
CA ASP A 90 10.39 -11.29 12.24
C ASP A 90 9.01 -11.44 12.92
N ASP A 91 8.61 -10.47 13.75
CA ASP A 91 7.31 -10.46 14.44
C ASP A 91 6.19 -9.79 13.61
N TRP A 92 6.44 -9.42 12.35
CA TRP A 92 5.42 -8.87 11.44
C TRP A 92 4.53 -9.96 10.86
N GLU A 93 3.22 -9.74 10.93
CA GLU A 93 2.18 -10.62 10.38
C GLU A 93 1.28 -9.84 9.43
N SER A 94 0.94 -10.50 8.33
CA SER A 94 -0.08 -10.05 7.38
C SER A 94 -1.47 -10.05 8.03
N ASP A 95 -2.15 -8.91 8.11
CA ASP A 95 -3.50 -8.83 8.68
C ASP A 95 -4.58 -8.94 7.59
N ASP A 96 -4.79 -7.89 6.79
CA ASP A 96 -5.85 -7.91 5.75
C ASP A 96 -5.70 -6.79 4.71
N TYR A 97 -6.43 -6.95 3.59
CA TYR A 97 -6.67 -5.86 2.65
C TYR A 97 -7.64 -4.83 3.26
N ILE A 98 -7.28 -3.55 3.15
CA ILE A 98 -8.04 -2.43 3.70
C ILE A 98 -9.13 -1.99 2.72
N CYS A 99 -8.72 -1.56 1.53
CA CYS A 99 -9.59 -1.07 0.47
C CYS A 99 -8.81 -0.85 -0.84
N GLU A 100 -9.54 -0.80 -1.95
CA GLU A 100 -9.03 -0.28 -3.21
C GLU A 100 -8.75 1.23 -3.14
N THR A 101 -7.79 1.70 -3.93
CA THR A 101 -7.43 3.11 -4.03
C THR A 101 -7.09 3.52 -5.47
N SER A 102 -6.79 4.79 -5.68
CA SER A 102 -6.37 5.35 -6.96
C SER A 102 -5.31 6.42 -6.74
N VAL A 103 -4.29 6.46 -7.58
CA VAL A 103 -3.23 7.48 -7.52
C VAL A 103 -3.13 8.14 -8.89
N ASN A 104 -3.11 9.48 -8.92
CA ASN A 104 -2.84 10.20 -10.16
C ASN A 104 -1.33 10.26 -10.42
N TRP A 105 -0.77 9.22 -11.04
CA TRP A 105 0.67 9.11 -11.32
C TRP A 105 1.25 10.21 -12.22
N ASN A 106 0.38 10.95 -12.93
CA ASN A 106 0.76 12.07 -13.79
C ASN A 106 0.87 13.41 -13.04
N ASP A 107 0.39 13.49 -11.80
CA ASP A 107 0.51 14.67 -10.94
C ASP A 107 1.93 14.75 -10.36
N SER A 108 2.60 15.90 -10.40
CA SER A 108 3.96 16.03 -9.82
C SER A 108 3.99 15.85 -8.29
N GLY A 109 2.85 15.99 -7.63
CA GLY A 109 2.64 15.78 -6.20
C GLY A 109 2.10 14.40 -5.82
N TRP A 110 2.03 13.44 -6.74
CA TRP A 110 1.43 12.10 -6.48
C TRP A 110 2.01 11.42 -5.23
N ARG A 111 3.32 11.57 -5.00
CA ARG A 111 4.01 10.92 -3.87
C ARG A 111 3.53 11.45 -2.53
N TYR A 112 3.33 12.76 -2.43
CA TYR A 112 2.82 13.41 -1.23
C TYR A 112 1.34 13.07 -1.00
N GLN A 113 0.54 13.05 -2.08
CA GLN A 113 -0.87 12.66 -2.02
C GLN A 113 -1.02 11.20 -1.56
N LEU A 114 -0.19 10.30 -2.08
CA LEU A 114 -0.15 8.89 -1.67
C LEU A 114 0.21 8.74 -0.18
N GLU A 115 1.28 9.39 0.28
CA GLU A 115 1.69 9.35 1.70
C GLU A 115 0.56 9.80 2.64
N HIS A 116 -0.13 10.89 2.28
CA HIS A 116 -1.27 11.41 3.04
C HIS A 116 -2.47 10.45 3.07
N ASP A 117 -2.85 9.91 1.91
CA ASP A 117 -3.97 8.96 1.83
C ASP A 117 -3.66 7.67 2.59
N MET A 118 -2.44 7.14 2.46
CA MET A 118 -1.97 5.96 3.21
C MET A 118 -2.08 6.18 4.72
N LEU A 119 -1.63 7.33 5.22
CA LEU A 119 -1.76 7.63 6.66
C LEU A 119 -3.23 7.71 7.09
N GLU A 120 -4.07 8.37 6.30
CA GLU A 120 -5.51 8.48 6.61
C GLU A 120 -6.16 7.09 6.68
N LYS A 121 -5.88 6.22 5.70
CA LYS A 121 -6.43 4.86 5.67
C LYS A 121 -5.89 3.99 6.79
N LEU A 122 -4.60 4.08 7.10
CA LEU A 122 -4.00 3.35 8.21
C LEU A 122 -4.63 3.76 9.55
N ASP A 123 -4.77 5.06 9.82
CA ASP A 123 -5.37 5.54 11.08
C ASP A 123 -6.84 5.13 11.23
N GLN A 124 -7.61 5.17 10.13
CA GLN A 124 -8.97 4.65 10.13
C GLN A 124 -9.01 3.15 10.41
N TYR A 125 -8.09 2.38 9.80
CA TYR A 125 -7.99 0.93 9.97
C TYR A 125 -7.61 0.54 11.40
N VAL A 126 -6.56 1.15 11.94
CA VAL A 126 -6.04 0.93 13.30
C VAL A 126 -7.13 1.21 14.34
N LYS A 127 -7.82 2.35 14.23
CA LYS A 127 -8.94 2.68 15.13
C LYS A 127 -10.09 1.68 15.05
N ARG A 128 -10.40 1.19 13.85
CA ARG A 128 -11.48 0.22 13.63
C ARG A 128 -11.15 -1.15 14.20
N LYS A 129 -9.90 -1.61 14.05
CA LYS A 129 -9.43 -2.90 14.56
C LYS A 129 -9.07 -2.86 16.05
N GLY A 130 -8.84 -1.67 16.60
CA GLY A 130 -8.39 -1.50 17.98
C GLY A 130 -6.90 -1.76 18.16
N TYR A 131 -6.11 -1.63 17.09
CA TYR A 131 -4.67 -1.82 17.11
C TYR A 131 -3.95 -0.65 17.79
N SER A 132 -2.70 -0.89 18.18
CA SER A 132 -1.80 0.08 18.79
C SER A 132 -0.65 0.40 17.85
N TYR A 133 -0.33 1.70 17.75
CA TYR A 133 0.93 2.17 17.18
C TYR A 133 2.11 2.02 18.15
N ASP A 134 1.85 1.87 19.44
CA ASP A 134 2.87 2.04 20.49
C ASP A 134 3.21 0.73 21.21
N ASN A 135 2.45 -0.34 20.95
CA ASN A 135 2.66 -1.66 21.56
C ASN A 135 2.34 -2.76 20.54
N PRO A 136 2.86 -3.99 20.75
CA PRO A 136 2.50 -5.15 19.96
C PRO A 136 0.99 -5.40 19.85
N ASN A 137 0.55 -5.87 18.68
CA ASN A 137 -0.84 -6.21 18.36
C ASN A 137 -1.14 -7.71 18.45
#